data_AF-A0A0F9CY17-F1
#
_entry.id   AF-A0A0F9CY17-F1
#
_cell.length_a   1.000
_cell.length_b   1.000
_cell.length_c   1.000
_cell.angle_alpha   90.00
_cell.angle_beta   90.00
_cell.angle_gamma   90.00
#
_symmetry.space_group_name_H-M   'P 1'
#
loop_
_entity.id
_entity.type
_entity.pdbx_description
1 polymer ?
#
loop_
_entity_poly.entity_id
_entity_poly.type
_entity_poly.pdbx_seq_one_letter_code
_entity_poly.pdbx_strand_id
1 'polypeptide(L)'
;MTDGKTPERHTIDDHMFGDFYAHDHDGDADHDHDDHAGHDHGDMDNSAVEEAIAELPEADQAATRAQKTCPVTNQLLGSMGTPYKLTVNDKEVFLCCQQCEAEIKANPEKYLQ
;
A
#
# COMPACT_ATOMS: atom_id res chain seq x y z
N MET A 1 15.04 -45.77 -42.43
CA MET A 1 13.58 -45.77 -42.68
C MET A 1 12.93 -45.85 -41.29
N THR A 2 13.01 -44.77 -40.52
CA THR A 2 11.94 -43.74 -40.29
C THR A 2 11.03 -44.12 -39.12
N ASP A 3 11.23 -43.36 -38.03
CA ASP A 3 10.27 -42.78 -37.08
C ASP A 3 9.33 -43.65 -36.21
N GLY A 4 9.43 -43.45 -34.88
CA GLY A 4 8.23 -43.03 -34.12
C GLY A 4 7.83 -43.78 -32.84
N LYS A 5 8.54 -43.53 -31.71
CA LYS A 5 8.01 -43.27 -30.34
C LYS A 5 7.17 -44.36 -29.58
N THR A 6 7.84 -45.09 -28.68
CA THR A 6 7.33 -45.81 -27.47
C THR A 6 7.03 -44.83 -26.31
N PRO A 7 6.42 -45.18 -25.14
CA PRO A 7 5.58 -46.33 -24.70
C PRO A 7 4.17 -45.90 -24.16
N GLU A 8 3.13 -46.73 -24.21
CA GLU A 8 2.69 -47.78 -23.26
C GLU A 8 2.05 -47.32 -21.93
N ARG A 9 0.74 -47.57 -21.86
CA ARG A 9 -0.09 -48.04 -20.73
C ARG A 9 0.32 -47.64 -19.30
N HIS A 10 -0.50 -46.82 -18.67
CA HIS A 10 -0.65 -46.83 -17.21
C HIS A 10 -2.11 -47.13 -16.86
N THR A 11 -2.37 -48.38 -16.47
CA THR A 11 -3.66 -48.87 -15.97
C THR A 11 -3.63 -48.91 -14.44
N ILE A 12 -4.51 -48.12 -13.82
CA ILE A 12 -5.36 -48.31 -12.61
C ILE A 12 -4.92 -49.13 -11.38
N ASP A 13 -3.76 -49.77 -11.30
CA ASP A 13 -3.45 -50.66 -10.17
C ASP A 13 -2.07 -50.39 -9.55
N ASP A 14 -1.85 -49.20 -8.97
CA ASP A 14 -0.63 -48.94 -8.17
C ASP A 14 -0.83 -47.83 -7.13
N HIS A 15 -2.05 -47.72 -6.57
CA HIS A 15 -2.44 -46.65 -5.65
C HIS A 15 -2.83 -47.16 -4.26
N MET A 16 -2.25 -48.27 -3.78
CA MET A 16 -2.69 -48.83 -2.48
C MET A 16 -1.63 -49.29 -1.48
N PHE A 17 -0.32 -49.38 -1.75
CA PHE A 17 0.58 -49.90 -0.70
C PHE A 17 1.98 -49.28 -0.69
N GLY A 18 2.29 -48.57 0.40
CA GLY A 18 3.61 -48.63 1.02
C GLY A 18 4.39 -47.33 1.04
N ASP A 19 4.46 -46.73 2.22
CA ASP A 19 5.41 -45.71 2.62
C ASP A 19 6.86 -46.07 2.21
N PHE A 20 7.39 -45.42 1.17
CA PHE A 20 8.83 -45.29 1.02
C PHE A 20 9.20 -44.15 0.07
N TYR A 21 10.12 -43.32 0.53
CA TYR A 21 11.00 -42.43 -0.25
C TYR A 21 10.53 -40.99 -0.49
N ALA A 22 11.20 -40.09 0.23
CA ALA A 22 11.15 -38.65 0.04
C ALA A 22 11.57 -38.23 -1.38
N HIS A 23 10.88 -37.24 -1.94
CA HIS A 23 11.44 -36.34 -2.93
C HIS A 23 11.02 -34.91 -2.59
N ASP A 24 11.95 -34.22 -1.94
CA ASP A 24 12.44 -32.88 -2.27
C ASP A 24 11.58 -32.02 -3.22
N HIS A 25 11.12 -30.88 -2.72
CA HIS A 25 10.57 -29.78 -3.52
C HIS A 25 11.72 -28.86 -3.96
N ASP A 26 12.37 -29.19 -5.07
CA ASP A 26 13.31 -28.31 -5.77
C ASP A 26 12.66 -27.88 -7.09
N GLY A 27 12.14 -26.65 -7.13
CA GLY A 27 11.44 -26.13 -8.31
C GLY A 27 10.50 -24.97 -8.06
N ASP A 28 11.04 -23.86 -7.54
CA ASP A 28 10.41 -22.53 -7.49
C ASP A 28 10.01 -22.07 -8.90
N ALA A 29 8.71 -22.18 -9.20
CA ALA A 29 8.07 -21.44 -10.28
C ALA A 29 7.28 -20.31 -9.61
N ASP A 30 7.96 -19.18 -9.39
CA ASP A 30 7.40 -17.94 -8.85
C ASP A 30 6.06 -17.57 -9.53
N HIS A 31 4.98 -17.82 -8.79
CA HIS A 31 3.72 -17.13 -8.95
C HIS A 31 3.09 -16.96 -7.58
N ASP A 32 2.96 -15.69 -7.20
CA ASP A 32 1.85 -15.14 -6.43
C ASP A 32 1.67 -15.71 -5.02
N HIS A 33 2.24 -15.04 -4.02
CA HIS A 33 1.60 -13.90 -3.36
C HIS A 33 2.51 -13.52 -2.17
N ASP A 34 3.05 -12.30 -2.20
CA ASP A 34 3.89 -11.76 -1.15
C ASP A 34 3.15 -11.86 0.20
N ASP A 35 3.82 -12.50 1.17
CA ASP A 35 3.42 -12.60 2.57
C ASP A 35 3.33 -11.19 3.19
N HIS A 36 2.21 -10.52 2.95
CA HIS A 36 1.76 -9.43 3.80
C HIS A 36 1.28 -10.03 5.12
N ALA A 37 2.22 -10.15 6.05
CA ALA A 37 1.95 -10.35 7.46
C ALA A 37 0.95 -9.29 7.97
N GLY A 38 -0.31 -9.73 8.13
CA GLY A 38 -1.33 -9.09 8.96
C GLY A 38 -1.82 -7.72 8.48
N HIS A 39 -2.71 -7.68 7.49
CA HIS A 39 -3.66 -6.57 7.36
C HIS A 39 -5.01 -7.00 7.95
N ASP A 40 -5.16 -6.77 9.25
CA ASP A 40 -6.45 -6.83 9.93
C ASP A 40 -7.33 -5.70 9.38
N HIS A 41 -8.35 -6.05 8.59
CA HIS A 41 -9.43 -5.12 8.25
C HIS A 41 -10.40 -5.03 9.44
N GLY A 42 -9.88 -4.58 10.57
CA GLY A 42 -10.60 -4.35 11.81
C GLY A 42 -10.71 -2.85 12.08
N ASP A 43 -11.96 -2.38 12.10
CA ASP A 43 -12.41 -1.10 12.65
C ASP A 43 -12.34 0.15 11.76
N MET A 44 -13.36 0.98 11.90
CA MET A 44 -13.75 2.03 10.97
C MET A 44 -13.04 3.36 11.29
N ASP A 45 -12.41 3.94 10.26
CA ASP A 45 -12.35 5.38 9.98
C ASP A 45 -11.68 6.31 11.03
N ASN A 46 -10.43 6.03 11.44
CA ASN A 46 -9.54 7.10 11.97
C ASN A 46 -8.04 6.78 11.96
N SER A 47 -7.65 5.50 12.02
CA SER A 47 -6.23 5.11 12.16
C SER A 47 -5.36 5.59 11.01
N ALA A 48 -5.84 5.50 9.76
CA ALA A 48 -5.08 5.95 8.59
C ALA A 48 -4.70 7.44 8.65
N VAL A 49 -5.56 8.27 9.26
CA VAL A 49 -5.28 9.70 9.47
C VAL A 49 -4.17 9.87 10.50
N GLU A 50 -4.26 9.16 11.62
CA GLU A 50 -3.31 9.29 12.72
C GLU A 50 -1.95 8.67 12.38
N GLU A 51 -1.90 7.58 11.63
CA GLU A 51 -0.66 6.97 11.12
C GLU A 51 0.06 7.91 10.15
N ALA A 52 -0.69 8.48 9.20
CA ALA A 52 -0.19 9.49 8.28
C ALA A 52 0.34 10.74 9.02
N ILE A 53 -0.31 11.14 10.11
CA ILE A 53 0.18 12.23 10.95
C ILE A 53 1.41 11.79 11.76
N ALA A 54 1.44 10.56 12.28
CA ALA A 54 2.52 10.05 13.13
C ALA A 54 3.88 9.98 12.42
N GLU A 55 3.91 9.86 11.09
CA GLU A 55 5.14 9.93 10.28
C GLU A 55 5.79 11.33 10.27
N LEU A 56 5.04 12.38 10.59
CA LEU A 56 5.55 13.74 10.70
C LEU A 56 6.23 13.98 12.05
N PRO A 57 7.18 14.92 12.16
CA PRO A 57 7.73 15.32 13.45
C PRO A 57 6.65 15.98 14.32
N GLU A 58 6.79 15.88 15.64
CA GLU A 58 5.77 16.29 16.63
C GLU A 58 5.26 17.74 16.45
N ALA A 59 6.14 18.65 16.01
CA ALA A 59 5.78 20.04 15.67
C ALA A 59 4.79 20.13 14.50
N ASP A 60 4.98 19.31 13.47
CA ASP A 60 4.13 19.25 12.29
C ASP A 60 2.85 18.45 12.55
N GLN A 61 2.89 17.46 13.44
CA GLN A 61 1.70 16.73 13.90
C GLN A 61 0.67 17.66 14.56
N ALA A 62 1.15 18.49 15.50
CA ALA A 62 0.29 19.43 16.21
C ALA A 62 -0.36 20.43 15.25
N ALA A 63 0.40 20.95 14.28
CA ALA A 63 -0.12 21.89 13.30
C ALA A 63 -1.08 21.22 12.29
N THR A 64 -0.78 19.99 11.86
CA THR A 64 -1.68 19.19 11.01
C THR A 64 -3.01 18.91 11.72
N ARG A 65 -2.98 18.51 13.01
CA ARG A 65 -4.18 18.31 13.84
C ARG A 65 -4.90 19.60 14.21
N ALA A 66 -4.21 20.73 14.26
CA ALA A 66 -4.83 22.03 14.45
C ALA A 66 -5.61 22.44 13.18
N GLN A 67 -5.01 22.20 12.01
CA GLN A 67 -5.63 22.50 10.73
C GLN A 67 -6.77 21.52 10.40
N LYS A 68 -6.57 20.22 10.62
CA LYS A 68 -7.47 19.07 10.33
C LYS A 68 -7.85 18.87 8.87
N THR A 69 -7.97 19.94 8.11
CA THR A 69 -8.60 19.95 6.80
C THR A 69 -7.71 20.67 5.78
N CYS A 70 -7.60 20.12 4.57
CA CYS A 70 -6.87 20.72 3.46
C CYS A 70 -7.55 22.03 3.02
N PRO A 71 -6.83 23.15 2.85
CA PRO A 71 -7.43 24.43 2.48
C PRO A 71 -7.82 24.47 0.99
N VAL A 72 -7.28 23.54 0.20
CA VAL A 72 -7.59 23.40 -1.23
C VAL A 72 -8.87 22.59 -1.42
N THR A 73 -8.90 21.36 -0.89
CA THR A 73 -10.00 20.40 -1.14
C THR A 73 -11.04 20.35 -0.03
N ASN A 74 -10.79 20.96 1.13
CA ASN A 74 -11.61 20.83 2.34
C ASN A 74 -11.81 19.37 2.80
N GLN A 75 -10.85 18.50 2.49
CA GLN A 75 -10.81 17.12 2.98
C GLN A 75 -9.90 16.95 4.19
N LEU A 76 -10.13 15.91 4.98
CA LEU A 76 -9.30 15.60 6.16
C LEU A 76 -7.84 15.33 5.76
N LEU A 77 -6.91 16.02 6.41
CA LEU A 77 -5.47 15.74 6.32
C LEU A 77 -5.22 14.36 6.94
N GLY A 78 -4.44 13.51 6.27
CA GLY A 78 -4.20 12.12 6.68
C GLY A 78 -5.16 11.09 6.10
N SER A 79 -6.35 11.50 5.62
CA SER A 79 -7.32 10.55 5.03
C SER A 79 -6.88 9.99 3.67
N MET A 80 -5.93 10.66 3.03
CA MET A 80 -5.40 10.33 1.70
C MET A 80 -3.90 9.96 1.77
N GLY A 81 -3.38 9.68 2.97
CA GLY A 81 -1.96 9.45 3.24
C GLY A 81 -1.26 10.62 3.93
N THR A 82 0.06 10.52 4.03
CA THR A 82 0.95 11.42 4.79
C THR A 82 0.81 12.87 4.31
N PRO A 83 0.26 13.78 5.13
CA PRO A 83 0.24 15.19 4.79
C PRO A 83 1.67 15.75 4.78
N TYR A 84 1.92 16.76 3.97
CA TYR A 84 3.23 17.40 3.90
C TYR A 84 3.11 18.89 4.21
N LYS A 85 4.14 19.39 4.89
CA LYS A 85 4.27 20.80 5.19
C LYS A 85 4.77 21.57 3.96
N LEU A 86 4.11 22.67 3.66
CA LEU A 86 4.54 23.62 2.66
C LEU A 86 4.50 25.04 3.24
N THR A 87 5.57 25.80 3.02
CA THR A 87 5.57 27.24 3.34
C THR A 87 5.14 28.03 2.11
N VAL A 88 4.08 28.81 2.24
CA VAL A 88 3.50 29.63 1.17
C VAL A 88 3.21 31.03 1.71
N ASN A 89 3.78 32.07 1.10
CA ASN A 89 3.65 33.47 1.55
C ASN A 89 3.94 33.65 3.06
N ASP A 90 5.06 33.08 3.53
CA ASP A 90 5.49 33.12 4.92
C ASP A 90 4.51 32.47 5.93
N LYS A 91 3.53 31.69 5.45
CA LYS A 91 2.66 30.83 6.27
C LYS A 91 3.03 29.37 6.08
N GLU A 92 3.11 28.63 7.17
CA GLU A 92 3.20 27.18 7.14
C GLU A 92 1.79 26.58 6.96
N VAL A 93 1.61 25.78 5.91
CA VAL A 93 0.33 25.14 5.57
C VAL A 93 0.53 23.66 5.32
N PHE A 94 -0.43 22.85 5.74
CA PHE A 94 -0.43 21.41 5.51
C PHE A 94 -1.42 21.04 4.41
N LEU A 95 -1.00 20.10 3.56
CA LEU A 95 -1.74 19.68 2.37
C LEU A 95 -1.88 18.16 2.35
N CYS A 96 -3.02 17.70 1.84
CA CYS A 96 -3.36 16.27 1.84
C CYS A 96 -2.70 15.46 0.72
N CYS A 97 -2.26 16.10 -0.38
CA CYS A 97 -1.63 15.42 -1.53
C CYS A 97 -0.83 16.39 -2.40
N GLN A 98 0.13 15.90 -3.21
CA GLN A 98 0.94 16.74 -4.10
C GLN A 98 0.10 17.58 -5.07
N GLN A 99 -1.08 17.10 -5.46
CA GLN A 99 -1.96 17.86 -6.35
C GLN A 99 -2.43 19.17 -5.72
N CYS A 100 -2.69 19.15 -4.40
CA CYS A 100 -3.00 20.37 -3.64
C CYS A 100 -1.79 21.32 -3.56
N GLU A 101 -0.56 20.80 -3.66
CA GLU A 101 0.66 21.61 -3.71
C GLU A 101 0.64 22.52 -4.93
N ALA A 102 0.39 21.92 -6.09
CA ALA A 102 0.38 22.63 -7.35
C ALA A 102 -0.71 23.69 -7.35
N GLU A 103 -1.90 23.39 -6.82
CA GLU A 103 -3.00 24.35 -6.71
C GLU A 103 -2.69 25.53 -5.79
N ILE A 104 -2.18 25.28 -4.58
CA ILE A 104 -1.86 26.36 -3.65
C ILE A 104 -0.65 27.16 -4.11
N LYS A 105 0.35 26.55 -4.76
CA LYS A 105 1.49 27.28 -5.35
C LYS A 105 1.05 28.11 -6.55
N ALA A 106 0.08 27.64 -7.33
CA ALA A 106 -0.45 28.38 -8.47
C ALA A 106 -1.34 29.55 -8.04
N ASN A 107 -2.14 29.38 -6.99
CA ASN A 107 -3.09 30.41 -6.53
C ASN A 107 -3.07 30.56 -4.99
N PRO A 108 -1.95 30.96 -4.39
CA PRO A 108 -1.82 30.99 -2.94
C PRO A 108 -2.74 32.04 -2.31
N GLU A 109 -2.90 33.18 -3.00
CA GLU A 109 -3.81 34.26 -2.59
C GLU A 109 -5.26 33.84 -2.62
N LYS A 110 -5.66 32.75 -3.29
CA LYS A 110 -7.06 32.28 -3.31
C LYS A 110 -7.40 31.42 -2.10
N TYR A 111 -6.43 30.63 -1.62
CA TYR A 111 -6.63 29.64 -0.56
C TYR A 111 -6.15 30.12 0.83
N LEU A 112 -5.29 31.15 0.88
CA LEU A 112 -4.71 31.70 2.12
C LEU A 112 -5.30 33.06 2.54
N GLN A 113 -6.52 33.37 2.10
CA GLN A 113 -7.20 34.64 2.39
C GLN A 113 -7.59 34.79 3.86
#